data_AF-Q2RGD0-F1
#
_entry.id   AF-Q2RGD0-F1
#
_cell.length_a   1.000
_cell.length_b   1.000
_cell.length_c   1.000
_cell.angle_alpha   90.00
_cell.angle_beta   90.00
_cell.angle_gamma   90.00
#
_symmetry.space_group_name_H-M   'P 1'
#
loop_
_entity.id
_entity.type
_entity.pdbx_description
1 polymer ?
#
loop_
_entity_poly.entity_id
_entity_poly.type
_entity_poly.pdbx_seq_one_letter_code
_entity_poly.pdbx_strand_id
1 'polypeptide(L)'
;MSEKKPGLIMCVCTGKCPGFAKMDIWDFINRVRVELPVEYGFIHPQLCEEDGDRFLADFLKAHRKVMIAACAPNMQNKMFRDALAAAGMDLKTDFYPLDIRDLTTEEAFQKVADALADWEAQANG
;
A
#
# COMPACT_ATOMS: atom_id res chain seq x y z
N MET A 1 7.97 0.23 22.89
CA MET A 1 8.72 -0.12 21.67
C MET A 1 8.28 0.88 20.63
N SER A 2 9.17 1.58 19.93
CA SER A 2 8.75 2.45 18.83
C SER A 2 7.99 1.60 17.82
N GLU A 3 6.78 1.98 17.48
CA GLU A 3 5.96 1.24 16.52
C GLU A 3 6.73 1.10 15.20
N LYS A 4 6.76 -0.10 14.62
CA LYS A 4 7.44 -0.33 13.34
C LYS A 4 6.70 0.50 12.27
N LYS A 5 7.42 1.39 11.58
CA LYS A 5 6.88 2.17 10.43
C LYS A 5 6.12 1.26 9.45
N PRO A 6 5.00 1.65 8.85
CA PRO A 6 4.33 0.79 7.87
C PRO A 6 5.18 0.61 6.61
N GLY A 7 5.03 -0.53 5.96
CA GLY A 7 5.49 -0.72 4.58
C GLY A 7 4.48 -0.15 3.60
N LEU A 8 4.93 0.38 2.47
CA LEU A 8 4.04 0.82 1.38
C LEU A 8 4.32 0.05 0.09
N ILE A 9 3.27 -0.54 -0.47
CA ILE A 9 3.30 -1.17 -1.80
C ILE A 9 2.41 -0.36 -2.73
N MET A 10 2.98 0.08 -3.85
CA MET A 10 2.26 0.62 -4.99
C MET A 10 2.04 -0.49 -6.02
N CYS A 11 0.79 -0.89 -6.25
CA CYS A 11 0.46 -1.82 -7.33
C CYS A 11 0.02 -1.04 -8.57
N VAL A 12 0.76 -1.18 -9.66
CA VAL A 12 0.63 -0.30 -10.84
C VAL A 12 -0.13 -0.91 -12.02
N CYS A 13 -0.72 -2.09 -11.86
CA CYS A 13 -1.48 -2.80 -12.91
C CYS A 13 -0.73 -2.79 -14.26
N THR A 14 0.42 -3.46 -14.28
CA THR A 14 1.41 -3.54 -15.36
C THR A 14 2.07 -2.22 -15.76
N GLY A 15 1.81 -1.12 -15.05
CA GLY A 15 2.24 0.22 -15.43
C GLY A 15 1.54 0.77 -16.68
N LYS A 16 0.48 0.09 -17.15
CA LYS A 16 -0.28 0.46 -18.37
C LYS A 16 -1.75 0.77 -18.09
N CYS A 17 -2.19 0.64 -16.84
CA CYS A 17 -3.55 0.97 -16.46
C CYS A 17 -3.81 2.48 -16.70
N PRO A 18 -4.87 2.84 -17.47
CA PRO A 18 -5.22 4.23 -17.72
C PRO A 18 -5.46 5.04 -16.43
N GLY A 19 -5.87 4.37 -15.34
CA GLY A 19 -6.04 5.00 -14.04
C GLY A 19 -4.74 5.58 -13.45
N PHE A 20 -3.56 5.28 -13.97
CA PHE A 20 -2.30 5.90 -13.52
C PHE A 20 -1.75 6.93 -14.52
N ALA A 21 -2.48 7.25 -15.60
CA ALA A 21 -1.96 8.09 -16.69
C ALA A 21 -1.60 9.53 -16.28
N LYS A 22 -2.15 10.02 -15.16
CA LYS A 22 -1.86 11.37 -14.63
C LYS A 22 -0.70 11.41 -13.63
N MET A 23 -0.17 10.25 -13.26
CA MET A 23 0.81 10.10 -12.20
C MET A 23 2.17 9.73 -12.79
N ASP A 24 3.22 10.40 -12.34
CA ASP A 24 4.57 9.85 -12.44
C ASP A 24 4.77 8.84 -11.31
N ILE A 25 4.65 7.56 -11.66
CA ILE A 25 4.79 6.42 -10.75
C ILE A 25 6.13 6.46 -10.00
N TRP A 26 7.21 6.84 -10.67
CA TRP A 26 8.55 6.82 -10.12
C TRP A 26 8.79 8.00 -9.19
N ASP A 27 8.32 9.18 -9.56
CA ASP A 27 8.38 10.34 -8.67
C ASP A 27 7.53 10.10 -7.42
N PHE A 28 6.30 9.62 -7.59
CA PHE A 28 5.38 9.31 -6.49
C PHE A 28 6.02 8.37 -5.46
N ILE A 29 6.51 7.20 -5.88
CA ILE A 29 7.06 6.24 -4.91
C ILE A 29 8.35 6.77 -4.26
N ASN A 30 9.17 7.54 -4.98
CA ASN A 30 10.41 8.12 -4.45
C ASN A 30 10.11 9.18 -3.39
N ARG A 31 9.13 10.03 -3.62
CA ARG A 31 8.70 11.02 -2.63
C ARG A 31 8.12 10.34 -1.40
N VAL A 32 7.21 9.38 -1.57
CA VAL A 32 6.63 8.63 -0.44
C VAL A 32 7.70 7.99 0.44
N ARG A 33 8.70 7.30 -0.13
CA ARG A 33 9.74 6.62 0.68
C ARG A 33 10.75 7.58 1.33
N VAL A 34 10.87 8.81 0.85
CA VAL A 34 11.85 9.81 1.36
C VAL A 34 11.20 10.75 2.36
N GLU A 35 9.98 11.18 2.09
CA GLU A 35 9.31 12.27 2.82
C GLU A 35 8.33 11.75 3.89
N LEU A 36 7.73 10.57 3.70
CA LEU A 36 6.71 10.03 4.61
C LEU A 36 7.30 8.99 5.57
N PRO A 37 6.68 8.76 6.75
CA PRO A 37 7.20 7.86 7.79
C PRO A 37 6.99 6.38 7.46
N VAL A 38 7.24 5.95 6.23
CA VAL A 38 7.21 4.54 5.81
C VAL A 38 8.58 3.89 6.01
N GLU A 39 8.61 2.57 6.16
CA GLU A 39 9.88 1.81 6.22
C GLU A 39 10.53 1.74 4.83
N TYR A 40 9.71 1.53 3.81
CA TYR A 40 10.12 1.35 2.42
C TYR A 40 8.93 1.65 1.50
N GLY A 41 9.24 1.96 0.24
CA GLY A 41 8.28 2.02 -0.86
C GLY A 41 8.63 0.96 -1.89
N PHE A 42 7.67 0.10 -2.23
CA PHE A 42 7.80 -0.93 -3.27
C PHE A 42 6.84 -0.64 -4.42
N ILE A 43 7.28 -0.83 -5.66
CA ILE A 43 6.38 -0.96 -6.81
C ILE A 43 6.25 -2.45 -7.12
N HIS A 44 5.02 -2.94 -7.16
CA HIS A 44 4.72 -4.27 -7.70
C HIS A 44 3.95 -4.12 -9.03
N PRO A 45 4.36 -4.82 -10.11
CA PRO A 45 3.73 -4.66 -11.41
C PRO A 45 2.24 -5.00 -11.36
N GLN A 46 1.86 -6.11 -10.73
CA GLN A 46 0.45 -6.47 -10.59
C GLN A 46 0.26 -7.41 -9.40
N LEU A 47 -0.27 -6.89 -8.30
CA LEU A 47 -0.31 -7.61 -7.03
C LEU A 47 -1.44 -8.64 -6.96
N CYS A 48 -2.43 -8.55 -7.85
CA CYS A 48 -3.61 -9.43 -7.89
C CYS A 48 -3.43 -10.69 -8.75
N GLU A 49 -2.21 -10.97 -9.22
CA GLU A 49 -1.87 -12.16 -10.00
C GLU A 49 -1.14 -13.19 -9.13
N GLU A 50 -0.94 -14.40 -9.64
CA GLU A 50 -0.35 -15.53 -8.90
C GLU A 50 1.08 -15.25 -8.35
N ASP A 51 1.89 -14.47 -9.04
CA ASP A 51 3.19 -14.02 -8.54
C ASP A 51 3.05 -12.96 -7.44
N GLY A 52 2.05 -12.08 -7.54
CA GLY A 52 1.69 -11.10 -6.51
C GLY A 52 1.27 -11.75 -5.20
N ASP A 53 0.48 -12.82 -5.24
CA ASP A 53 0.08 -13.58 -4.05
C ASP A 53 1.30 -14.21 -3.35
N ARG A 54 2.22 -14.81 -4.13
CA ARG A 54 3.47 -15.37 -3.61
C ARG A 54 4.36 -14.29 -3.00
N PHE A 55 4.48 -13.15 -3.68
CA PHE A 55 5.21 -12.00 -3.15
C PHE A 55 4.62 -11.51 -1.82
N LEU A 56 3.30 -11.34 -1.73
CA LEU A 56 2.64 -10.95 -0.49
C LEU A 56 2.88 -11.95 0.63
N ALA A 57 2.78 -13.26 0.34
CA ALA A 57 3.04 -14.30 1.33
C ALA A 57 4.46 -14.24 1.91
N ASP A 58 5.47 -13.88 1.11
CA ASP A 58 6.84 -13.69 1.59
C ASP A 58 7.02 -12.35 2.32
N PHE A 59 6.50 -11.27 1.74
CA PHE A 59 6.60 -9.92 2.27
C PHE A 59 5.96 -9.79 3.66
N LEU A 60 4.80 -10.40 3.88
CA LEU A 60 4.03 -10.29 5.13
C LEU A 60 4.69 -11.04 6.31
N LYS A 61 5.67 -11.92 6.07
CA LYS A 61 6.45 -12.59 7.14
C LYS A 61 7.23 -11.62 8.03
N ALA A 62 7.44 -10.38 7.57
CA ALA A 62 8.04 -9.34 8.39
C ALA A 62 7.14 -8.87 9.56
N HIS A 63 5.85 -9.26 9.56
CA HIS A 63 4.83 -8.84 10.52
C HIS A 63 4.86 -7.32 10.75
N ARG A 64 4.81 -6.58 9.63
CA ARG A 64 4.79 -5.12 9.60
C ARG A 64 3.47 -4.69 8.97
N LYS A 65 2.83 -3.68 9.58
CA LYS A 65 1.67 -3.01 9.01
C LYS A 65 1.95 -2.60 7.57
N VAL A 66 0.99 -2.78 6.67
CA VAL A 66 1.16 -2.50 5.24
C VAL A 66 0.04 -1.64 4.69
N MET A 67 0.42 -0.59 3.97
CA MET A 67 -0.48 0.19 3.13
C MET A 67 -0.28 -0.24 1.68
N ILE A 68 -1.39 -0.50 0.96
CA ILE A 68 -1.35 -0.82 -0.47
C ILE A 68 -2.05 0.29 -1.25
N ALA A 69 -1.27 1.07 -1.97
CA ALA A 69 -1.73 2.10 -2.89
C ALA A 69 -1.94 1.49 -4.28
N ALA A 70 -3.20 1.25 -4.64
CA ALA A 70 -3.57 0.50 -5.83
C ALA A 70 -4.96 0.90 -6.36
N CYS A 71 -5.83 -0.09 -6.60
CA CYS A 71 -7.20 0.07 -7.07
C CYS A 71 -8.21 0.18 -5.90
N ALA A 72 -9.49 -0.07 -6.17
CA ALA A 72 -10.56 0.13 -5.20
C ALA A 72 -10.38 -0.70 -3.89
N PRO A 73 -10.62 -0.13 -2.69
CA PRO A 73 -10.30 -0.80 -1.43
C PRO A 73 -11.10 -2.07 -1.16
N ASN A 74 -12.36 -2.12 -1.60
CA ASN A 74 -13.21 -3.31 -1.50
C ASN A 74 -12.63 -4.52 -2.26
N MET A 75 -11.97 -4.27 -3.40
CA MET A 75 -11.30 -5.32 -4.18
C MET A 75 -10.03 -5.79 -3.48
N GLN A 76 -9.21 -4.86 -2.99
CA GLN A 76 -8.00 -5.19 -2.23
C GLN A 76 -8.33 -6.02 -0.98
N ASN A 77 -9.34 -5.61 -0.20
CA ASN A 77 -9.82 -6.34 0.97
C ASN A 77 -10.34 -7.76 0.67
N LYS A 78 -10.80 -8.00 -0.56
CA LYS A 78 -11.22 -9.33 -0.99
C LYS A 78 -10.01 -10.16 -1.42
N MET A 79 -9.12 -9.58 -2.23
CA MET A 79 -7.97 -10.27 -2.84
C MET A 79 -6.93 -10.66 -1.79
N PHE A 80 -6.56 -9.74 -0.89
CA PHE A 80 -5.41 -9.93 0.00
C PHE A 80 -5.78 -10.51 1.37
N ARG A 81 -7.07 -10.80 1.61
CA ARG A 81 -7.56 -11.32 2.88
C ARG A 81 -6.85 -12.58 3.32
N ASP A 82 -6.75 -13.55 2.42
CA ASP A 82 -6.23 -14.87 2.78
C ASP A 82 -4.72 -14.81 3.03
N ALA A 83 -3.98 -13.98 2.26
CA ALA A 83 -2.57 -13.73 2.48
C ALA A 83 -2.29 -13.05 3.84
N LEU A 84 -3.08 -12.03 4.20
CA LEU A 84 -2.99 -11.36 5.50
C LEU A 84 -3.32 -12.32 6.64
N ALA A 85 -4.41 -13.07 6.53
CA ALA A 85 -4.82 -14.04 7.55
C ALA A 85 -3.79 -15.16 7.74
N ALA A 86 -3.21 -15.68 6.65
CA ALA A 86 -2.15 -16.69 6.70
C ALA A 86 -0.87 -16.15 7.36
N ALA A 87 -0.59 -14.86 7.23
CA ALA A 87 0.51 -14.17 7.93
C ALA A 87 0.15 -13.75 9.37
N GLY A 88 -1.04 -14.08 9.86
CA GLY A 88 -1.50 -13.70 11.21
C GLY A 88 -1.73 -12.19 11.39
N MET A 89 -1.95 -11.47 10.29
CA MET A 89 -2.21 -10.02 10.27
C MET A 89 -3.71 -9.75 10.37
N ASP A 90 -4.10 -8.73 11.12
CA ASP A 90 -5.49 -8.29 11.18
C ASP A 90 -5.80 -7.31 10.04
N LEU A 91 -6.86 -7.60 9.29
CA LEU A 91 -7.23 -6.85 8.10
C LEU A 91 -7.67 -5.41 8.39
N LYS A 92 -8.10 -5.11 9.63
CA LYS A 92 -8.55 -3.76 10.02
C LYS A 92 -7.42 -2.95 10.63
N THR A 93 -6.53 -3.57 11.40
CA THR A 93 -5.48 -2.83 12.13
C THR A 93 -4.12 -2.85 11.43
N ASP A 94 -3.82 -3.89 10.66
CA ASP A 94 -2.49 -4.09 10.07
C ASP A 94 -2.45 -3.89 8.55
N PHE A 95 -3.59 -3.64 7.93
CA PHE A 95 -3.72 -3.40 6.50
C PHE A 95 -4.50 -2.12 6.19
N TYR A 96 -3.95 -1.28 5.32
CA TYR A 96 -4.61 -0.06 4.84
C TYR A 96 -4.69 -0.03 3.30
N PRO A 97 -5.85 -0.34 2.70
CA PRO A 97 -6.04 -0.27 1.26
C PRO A 97 -6.36 1.16 0.79
N LEU A 98 -5.64 1.66 -0.22
CA LEU A 98 -5.81 2.99 -0.78
C LEU A 98 -6.03 2.94 -2.30
N ASP A 99 -7.06 3.60 -2.81
CA ASP A 99 -7.25 3.81 -4.25
C ASP A 99 -6.55 5.10 -4.68
N ILE A 100 -5.54 4.99 -5.54
CA ILE A 100 -4.76 6.13 -6.04
C ILE A 100 -4.93 6.33 -7.54
N ARG A 101 -5.94 5.69 -8.15
CA ARG A 101 -6.25 5.89 -9.56
C ARG A 101 -6.86 7.26 -9.82
N ASP A 102 -6.64 7.73 -11.05
CA ASP A 102 -7.09 9.00 -11.61
C ASP A 102 -6.56 10.25 -10.90
N LEU A 103 -5.57 10.07 -10.02
CA LEU A 103 -4.85 11.09 -9.27
C LEU A 103 -3.55 11.48 -9.99
N THR A 104 -3.17 12.75 -9.85
CA THR A 104 -1.81 13.22 -10.10
C THR A 104 -0.84 12.72 -9.03
N THR A 105 0.47 12.88 -9.27
CA THR A 105 1.52 12.57 -8.28
C THR A 105 1.27 13.27 -6.94
N GLU A 106 0.95 14.57 -6.96
CA GLU A 106 0.70 15.35 -5.73
C GLU A 106 -0.54 14.88 -4.98
N GLU A 107 -1.65 14.66 -5.69
CA GLU A 107 -2.90 14.21 -5.07
C GLU A 107 -2.72 12.82 -4.43
N ALA A 108 -2.00 11.91 -5.10
CA ALA A 108 -1.71 10.60 -4.54
C ALA A 108 -0.76 10.67 -3.34
N PHE A 109 0.28 11.51 -3.42
CA PHE A 109 1.20 11.73 -2.31
C PHE A 109 0.46 12.26 -1.08
N GLN A 110 -0.36 13.30 -1.26
CA GLN A 110 -1.16 13.87 -0.17
C GLN A 110 -2.11 12.83 0.42
N LYS A 111 -2.76 12.04 -0.44
CA LYS A 111 -3.68 10.98 0.00
C LYS A 111 -2.99 9.91 0.85
N VAL A 112 -1.75 9.55 0.53
CA VAL A 112 -0.94 8.62 1.36
C VAL A 112 -0.57 9.29 2.68
N ALA A 113 -0.14 10.55 2.65
CA ALA A 113 0.23 11.30 3.85
C ALA A 113 -0.94 11.39 4.84
N ASP A 114 -2.13 11.77 4.34
CA ASP A 114 -3.36 11.86 5.14
C ASP A 114 -3.75 10.49 5.70
N ALA A 115 -3.70 9.43 4.86
CA ALA A 115 -4.02 8.08 5.30
C ALA A 115 -3.06 7.56 6.39
N LEU A 116 -1.77 7.90 6.31
CA LEU A 116 -0.80 7.55 7.36
C LEU A 116 -1.10 8.28 8.66
N ALA A 117 -1.39 9.58 8.61
CA ALA A 117 -1.75 10.36 9.79
C ALA A 117 -3.03 9.85 10.46
N ASP A 118 -4.06 9.55 9.66
CA ASP A 118 -5.31 8.97 10.14
C ASP A 118 -5.11 7.59 10.78
N TRP A 119 -4.25 6.76 10.17
CA TRP A 119 -3.97 5.42 10.68
C TRP A 119 -3.19 5.44 12.00
N GLU A 120 -2.22 6.36 12.14
CA GLU A 120 -1.51 6.60 13.39
C GLU A 120 -2.45 7.15 14.47
N ALA A 121 -3.38 8.05 14.13
CA ALA A 121 -4.36 8.57 15.09
C ALA A 121 -5.28 7.46 15.65
N GLN A 122 -5.72 6.53 14.79
CA GLN A 122 -6.55 5.39 15.19
C GLN A 122 -5.80 4.36 16.06
N ALA A 123 -4.47 4.26 15.93
CA ALA A 123 -3.67 3.36 16.76
C ALA A 123 -3.44 3.90 18.18
N ASN A 124 -3.59 5.21 18.38
CA ASN A 124 -3.31 5.91 19.64
C ASN A 124 -4.57 6.30 20.44
N GLY A 125 -5.77 6.03 19.91
CA GLY A 125 -7.07 6.28 20.56
C GLY A 125 -7.72 4.99 21.05
#